data_AF-A0A3D0KH61-F1
#
_entry.id   AF-A0A3D0KH61-F1
#
_cell.length_a   1.000
_cell.length_b   1.000
_cell.length_c   1.000
_cell.angle_alpha   90.00
_cell.angle_beta   90.00
_cell.angle_gamma   90.00
#
_symmetry.space_group_name_H-M   'P 1'
#
loop_
_entity.id
_entity.type
_entity.pdbx_description
1 polymer ?
#
loop_
_entity_poly.entity_id
_entity_poly.type
_entity_poly.pdbx_seq_one_letter_code
_entity_poly.pdbx_strand_id
1 'polypeptide(L)'
;MGVFNANIAETAPGCCLENPFCPPEGWSGNDGDYKELLQVRWKDVKYGQRMRFSLRFAKHSRLLIRGPYARIAGEAVTKLLARNDIKALLTLEET
;
A
#
# COMPACT_ATOMS: atom_id res chain seq x y z
N MET A 1 0.39 10.39 17.59
CA MET A 1 1.48 10.23 16.60
C MET A 1 1.38 8.82 16.05
N GLY A 2 1.15 8.65 14.74
CA GLY A 2 1.06 7.34 14.12
C GLY A 2 2.46 6.88 13.72
N VAL A 3 2.88 5.69 14.13
CA VAL A 3 4.16 5.16 13.65
C VAL A 3 3.90 4.57 12.27
N PHE A 4 4.48 5.17 11.23
CA PHE A 4 4.46 4.58 9.89
C PHE A 4 5.38 3.36 9.86
N ASN A 5 4.80 2.18 9.71
CA ASN A 5 5.54 0.94 9.55
C ASN A 5 5.66 0.58 8.07
N ALA A 6 6.88 0.71 7.52
CA ALA A 6 7.13 0.43 6.11
C ALA A 6 6.98 -1.06 5.72
N ASN A 7 6.96 -1.98 6.70
CA ASN A 7 6.72 -3.42 6.48
C ASN A 7 5.24 -3.78 6.40
N ILE A 8 4.32 -2.88 6.74
CA ILE A 8 2.88 -3.20 6.83
C ILE A 8 2.11 -2.26 5.90
N ALA A 9 1.46 -2.84 4.89
CA ALA A 9 0.51 -2.16 4.03
C ALA A 9 -0.91 -2.51 4.49
N GLU A 10 -1.48 -1.63 5.30
CA GLU A 10 -2.82 -1.81 5.85
C GLU A 10 -3.82 -1.16 4.91
N THR A 11 -4.77 -1.95 4.42
CA THR A 11 -5.77 -1.51 3.45
C THR A 11 -7.14 -1.32 4.07
N ALA A 12 -7.29 -1.54 5.38
CA ALA A 12 -8.54 -1.30 6.07
C ALA A 12 -8.81 0.21 6.16
N PRO A 13 -10.04 0.67 5.92
CA PRO A 13 -10.37 2.10 6.01
C PRO A 13 -10.20 2.61 7.45
N GLY A 14 -9.59 3.78 7.61
CA GLY A 14 -9.39 4.42 8.92
C GLY A 14 -8.32 3.77 9.81
N CYS A 15 -7.62 2.74 9.35
CA CYS A 15 -6.64 2.00 10.17
C CYS A 15 -5.42 2.84 10.56
N CYS A 16 -4.86 3.60 9.61
CA CYS A 16 -3.74 4.48 9.88
C CYS A 16 -3.64 5.61 8.84
N LEU A 17 -3.87 6.86 9.27
CA LEU A 17 -3.73 8.07 8.41
C LEU A 17 -2.31 8.27 7.87
N GLU A 18 -1.33 7.62 8.48
CA GLU A 18 0.07 7.71 8.07
C GLU A 18 0.47 6.65 7.04
N ASN A 19 -0.35 5.60 6.88
CA ASN A 19 -0.10 4.52 5.93
C ASN A 19 -0.66 4.89 4.55
N PRO A 20 0.18 4.95 3.49
CA PRO A 20 -0.27 5.35 2.18
C PRO A 20 -1.19 4.31 1.51
N PHE A 21 -1.26 3.08 2.03
CA PHE A 21 -2.18 2.04 1.54
C PHE A 21 -3.54 2.06 2.25
N CYS A 22 -3.67 2.80 3.36
CA CYS A 22 -4.88 2.83 4.17
C CYS A 22 -5.88 3.84 3.63
N PRO A 23 -7.08 3.44 3.18
CA PRO A 23 -8.13 4.37 2.81
C PRO A 23 -8.52 5.29 3.98
N PRO A 24 -9.08 6.49 3.70
CA PRO A 24 -9.63 7.32 4.76
C PRO A 24 -10.78 6.60 5.49
N GLU A 25 -11.08 7.06 6.70
CA GLU A 25 -12.22 6.55 7.48
C GLU A 25 -13.53 6.70 6.70
N GLY A 26 -14.40 5.70 6.75
CA GLY A 26 -15.67 5.68 6.01
C GLY A 26 -15.55 5.39 4.50
N TRP A 27 -14.34 5.05 4.00
CA TRP A 27 -14.18 4.67 2.60
C TRP A 27 -15.00 3.43 2.26
N SER A 28 -15.90 3.60 1.29
CA SER A 28 -16.80 2.55 0.77
C SER A 28 -16.60 2.30 -0.73
N GLY A 29 -15.45 2.71 -1.28
CA GLY A 29 -15.14 2.52 -2.70
C GLY A 29 -14.93 1.05 -3.05
N ASN A 30 -15.14 0.67 -4.31
CA ASN A 30 -14.86 -0.68 -4.78
C ASN A 30 -13.35 -0.86 -5.07
N ASP A 31 -12.97 -2.04 -5.56
CA ASP A 31 -11.58 -2.36 -5.95
C ASP A 31 -10.99 -1.37 -6.97
N GLY A 32 -11.82 -0.88 -7.89
CA GLY A 32 -11.46 0.14 -8.89
C GLY A 32 -11.18 1.50 -8.25
N ASP A 33 -12.06 1.96 -7.36
CA ASP A 33 -11.87 3.21 -6.61
C ASP A 33 -10.59 3.15 -5.76
N TYR A 34 -10.33 2.01 -5.12
CA TYR A 34 -9.11 1.82 -4.33
C TYR A 34 -7.84 1.92 -5.19
N LYS A 35 -7.89 1.38 -6.42
CA LYS A 35 -6.77 1.49 -7.36
C LYS A 35 -6.56 2.92 -7.84
N GLU A 36 -7.62 3.69 -8.05
CA GLU A 36 -7.52 5.12 -8.37
C GLU A 36 -6.96 5.92 -7.20
N LEU A 37 -7.39 5.62 -5.97
CA LEU A 37 -6.84 6.20 -4.75
C LEU A 37 -5.32 6.00 -4.66
N LEU A 38 -4.84 4.77 -4.92
CA LEU A 38 -3.40 4.49 -4.94
C LEU A 38 -2.66 5.28 -6.02
N GLN A 39 -3.26 5.47 -7.20
CA GLN A 39 -2.66 6.28 -8.27
C GLN A 39 -2.57 7.77 -7.91
N VAL A 40 -3.62 8.31 -7.28
CA VAL A 40 -3.62 9.70 -6.77
C VAL A 40 -2.54 9.86 -5.70
N ARG A 41 -2.49 8.93 -4.73
CA ARG A 41 -1.50 8.94 -3.65
C ARG A 41 -0.08 8.74 -4.13
N TRP A 42 0.13 8.03 -5.23
CA TRP A 42 1.46 7.89 -5.85
C TRP A 42 2.01 9.22 -6.37
N LYS A 43 1.12 10.10 -6.86
CA LYS A 43 1.48 11.44 -7.35
C LYS A 43 1.63 12.45 -6.22
N ASP A 44 0.98 12.21 -5.08
CA ASP A 44 1.11 13.05 -3.89
C ASP A 44 2.54 13.03 -3.33
N VAL A 45 3.00 14.18 -2.83
CA VAL A 45 4.37 14.32 -2.31
C VAL A 45 4.57 13.50 -1.05
N LYS A 46 3.63 13.57 -0.10
CA LYS A 46 3.74 12.90 1.21
C LYS A 46 3.50 11.41 1.06
N TYR A 47 2.36 11.01 0.49
CA TYR A 47 2.01 9.60 0.35
C TYR A 47 2.89 8.90 -0.68
N GLY A 48 3.24 9.56 -1.80
CA GLY A 48 4.08 8.97 -2.83
C GLY A 48 5.50 8.70 -2.36
N GLN A 49 6.09 9.59 -1.55
CA GLN A 49 7.38 9.31 -0.91
C GLN A 49 7.31 8.10 0.03
N ARG A 50 6.25 7.99 0.84
CA ARG A 50 6.04 6.85 1.75
C ARG A 50 5.82 5.54 0.98
N MET A 51 5.03 5.55 -0.09
CA MET A 51 4.86 4.38 -0.95
C MET A 51 6.19 3.94 -1.55
N ARG A 52 6.96 4.87 -2.13
CA ARG A 52 8.29 4.56 -2.68
C ARG A 52 9.23 4.00 -1.61
N PHE A 53 9.18 4.54 -0.40
CA PHE A 53 9.96 4.04 0.73
C PHE A 53 9.54 2.61 1.11
N SER A 54 8.25 2.33 1.28
CA SER A 54 7.73 0.97 1.52
C SER A 54 8.13 0.00 0.41
N LEU A 55 8.00 0.38 -0.86
CA LEU A 55 8.38 -0.46 -1.99
C LEU A 55 9.89 -0.75 -2.01
N ARG A 56 10.72 0.24 -1.70
CA ARG A 56 12.18 0.07 -1.62
C ARG A 56 12.56 -0.79 -0.42
N PHE A 57 11.85 -0.64 0.69
CA PHE A 57 12.05 -1.45 1.88
C PHE A 57 11.61 -2.91 1.67
N ALA A 58 10.54 -3.13 0.91
CA ALA A 58 10.04 -4.45 0.50
C ALA A 58 11.04 -5.26 -0.36
N LYS A 59 12.12 -4.63 -0.86
CA LYS A 59 13.26 -5.33 -1.47
C LYS A 59 14.05 -6.15 -0.45
N HIS A 60 14.21 -5.59 0.74
CA HIS A 60 15.13 -6.09 1.77
C HIS A 60 14.37 -6.73 2.94
N SER A 61 13.07 -6.47 3.05
CA SER A 61 12.17 -7.01 4.06
C SER A 61 10.88 -7.51 3.43
N ARG A 62 10.16 -8.39 4.11
CA ARG A 62 8.81 -8.81 3.67
C ARG A 62 7.81 -7.68 3.89
N LEU A 63 7.07 -7.34 2.84
CA LEU A 63 5.91 -6.45 2.94
C LEU A 63 4.67 -7.28 3.20
N LEU A 64 4.06 -7.03 4.35
CA LEU A 64 2.86 -7.68 4.83
C LEU A 64 1.66 -6.80 4.48
N ILE A 65 0.79 -7.30 3.61
CA ILE A 65 -0.38 -6.56 3.13
C ILE A 65 -1.63 -7.17 3.79
N ARG A 66 -2.39 -6.34 4.51
CA ARG A 66 -3.55 -6.78 5.30
C ARG A 66 -4.77 -5.90 5.06
N GLY A 67 -5.94 -6.53 5.06
CA GLY A 67 -7.24 -5.87 5.01
C GLY A 67 -8.06 -6.17 3.76
N PRO A 68 -9.22 -5.50 3.58
CA PRO A 68 -10.21 -5.87 2.57
C PRO A 68 -9.76 -5.67 1.12
N TYR A 69 -8.76 -4.81 0.89
CA TYR A 69 -8.17 -4.55 -0.42
C TYR A 69 -6.74 -5.08 -0.53
N ALA A 70 -6.33 -6.02 0.33
CA ALA A 70 -4.97 -6.55 0.35
C ALA A 70 -4.55 -7.13 -1.01
N ARG A 71 -5.48 -7.82 -1.68
CA ARG A 71 -5.29 -8.35 -3.03
C ARG A 71 -4.95 -7.26 -4.05
N ILE A 72 -5.75 -6.20 -4.10
CA ILE A 72 -5.59 -5.09 -5.05
C ILE A 72 -4.32 -4.29 -4.74
N ALA A 73 -4.01 -4.07 -3.46
CA ALA A 73 -2.77 -3.44 -3.03
C ALA A 73 -1.56 -4.28 -3.46
N GLY A 74 -1.62 -5.60 -3.28
CA GLY A 74 -0.59 -6.54 -3.72
C GLY A 74 -0.33 -6.50 -5.22
N GLU A 75 -1.39 -6.49 -6.04
CA GLU A 75 -1.28 -6.35 -7.49
C GLU A 75 -0.66 -5.00 -7.90
N ALA A 76 -1.12 -3.91 -7.29
CA ALA A 76 -0.59 -2.57 -7.55
C ALA A 76 0.91 -2.48 -7.19
N VAL A 77 1.28 -2.99 -6.02
CA VAL A 77 2.67 -3.06 -5.54
C VAL A 77 3.52 -3.91 -6.49
N THR A 78 3.06 -5.12 -6.85
CA THR A 78 3.76 -6.01 -7.78
C THR A 78 4.02 -5.33 -9.12
N LYS A 79 2.99 -4.65 -9.67
CA LYS A 79 3.10 -3.94 -10.95
C LYS A 79 4.07 -2.76 -10.88
N LEU A 80 4.08 -2.02 -9.75
CA LEU A 80 5.02 -0.93 -9.52
C LEU A 80 6.47 -1.42 -9.35
N LEU A 81 6.66 -2.57 -8.69
CA LEU A 81 7.96 -3.19 -8.50
C LEU A 81 8.52 -3.77 -9.80
N ALA A 82 7.70 -4.46 -10.58
CA ALA A 82 8.07 -4.98 -11.90
C ALA A 82 8.52 -3.87 -12.85
N ARG A 83 7.88 -2.70 -12.79
CA ARG A 83 8.24 -1.52 -13.60
C ARG A 83 9.59 -0.92 -13.21
N ASN A 84 10.08 -1.19 -11.99
CA ASN A 84 11.36 -0.70 -11.48
C ASN A 84 12.46 -1.79 -11.45
N ASP A 85 12.24 -2.94 -12.11
CA ASP A 85 13.14 -4.12 -12.09
C ASP A 85 13.45 -4.60 -10.65
N ILE A 86 12.39 -4.74 -9.84
CA ILE A 86 12.48 -5.07 -8.43
C ILE A 86 11.86 -6.44 -8.13
N LYS A 87 12.68 -7.39 -7.64
CA LYS A 87 12.21 -8.64 -7.02
C LYS A 87 11.84 -8.36 -5.56
N ALA A 88 10.57 -8.51 -5.18
CA ALA A 88 10.10 -8.32 -3.80
C ALA A 88 9.51 -9.60 -3.21
N LEU A 89 9.54 -9.71 -1.88
CA LEU A 89 8.92 -10.78 -1.11
C LEU A 89 7.59 -10.27 -0.53
N LEU A 90 6.48 -10.68 -1.16
CA LEU A 90 5.12 -10.26 -0.78
C LEU A 90 4.43 -11.35 0.04
N THR A 91 3.72 -10.97 1.09
CA THR A 91 2.82 -11.85 1.85
C THR A 91 1.46 -11.19 1.95
N LEU A 92 0.45 -11.86 1.42
CA LEU A 92 -0.95 -11.40 1.40
C LEU A 92 -1.70 -12.09 2.54
N GLU A 93 -2.32 -11.31 3.41
CA GLU A 93 -3.24 -11.83 4.44
C GLU A 93 -4.59 -11.12 4.27
N GLU A 94 -5.58 -11.85 3.75
CA GLU A 94 -6.96 -11.40 3.62
C GLU A 94 -7.70 -11.76 4.92
N THR A 95 -8.29 -10.76 5.60
CA THR A 95 -9.14 -10.93 6.79
C THR A 95 -10.50 -10.30 6.51
#